data_AF-A0A259IA37-F1
#
_entry.id   AF-A0A259IA37-F1
#
_cell.length_a   1.000
_cell.length_b   1.000
_cell.length_c   1.000
_cell.angle_alpha   90.00
_cell.angle_beta   90.00
_cell.angle_gamma   90.00
#
_symmetry.space_group_name_H-M   'P 1'
#
loop_
_entity.id
_entity.type
_entity.pdbx_description
1 polymer ?
#
loop_
_entity_poly.entity_id
_entity_poly.type
_entity_poly.pdbx_seq_one_letter_code
_entity_poly.pdbx_strand_id
1 'polypeptide(L)' 'QTAVLREIEGHTALVINLPGQPKSIKETLEGLKDAEGKPIVQGIFASVPYCIELFGGPIIQTHESVIKVYRPKSAVKK' A
#
# COMPACT_ATOMS: atom_id res chain seq x y z
N GLN A 1 17.04 -2.94 -0.76
CA GLN A 1 15.86 -3.20 0.08
C GLN A 1 14.91 -2.03 -0.03
N THR A 2 13.73 -2.22 -0.61
CA THR A 2 12.72 -1.17 -0.86
C THR A 2 11.79 -0.93 0.33
N ALA A 3 11.63 -1.91 1.23
CA ALA A 3 10.92 -1.77 2.50
C ALA A 3 11.47 -2.76 3.54
N VAL A 4 11.28 -2.47 4.83
CA VAL A 4 11.62 -3.34 5.97
C VAL A 4 10.51 -3.33 7.01
N LEU A 5 10.36 -4.44 7.72
CA LEU A 5 9.57 -4.50 8.95
C LEU A 5 10.50 -4.27 10.14
N ARG A 6 10.10 -3.38 11.03
CA ARG A 6 10.82 -3.10 12.27
C ARG A 6 9.92 -3.47 13.44
N GLU A 7 10.40 -4.42 14.25
CA GLU A 7 9.69 -4.93 15.42
C GLU A 7 10.41 -4.48 16.69
N ILE A 8 9.64 -3.99 17.65
CA ILE A 8 10.04 -3.75 19.03
C ILE A 8 8.97 -4.35 19.95
N GLU A 9 9.22 -4.40 21.25
CA GLU A 9 8.25 -4.92 22.22
C GLU A 9 6.91 -4.18 22.10
N GLY A 10 5.86 -4.92 21.75
CA GLY A 10 4.49 -4.39 21.59
C GLY A 10 4.23 -3.56 20.33
N HIS A 11 5.16 -3.46 19.38
CA HIS A 11 4.97 -2.64 18.18
C HIS A 11 5.71 -3.15 16.94
N THR A 12 4.98 -3.20 15.83
CA THR A 12 5.52 -3.53 14.51
C THR A 12 5.26 -2.38 13.54
N ALA A 13 6.30 -1.91 12.85
CA ALA A 13 6.24 -0.84 11.86
C ALA A 13 6.70 -1.32 10.49
N LEU A 14 5.95 -0.94 9.44
CA LEU A 14 6.40 -1.06 8.06
C LEU A 14 7.10 0.23 7.64
N VAL A 15 8.36 0.13 7.23
CA VAL A 15 9.18 1.24 6.75
C VAL A 15 9.41 1.06 5.25
N ILE A 16 8.97 2.04 4.44
CA ILE A 16 9.10 2.00 2.98
C ILE A 16 9.98 3.17 2.54
N ASN A 17 11.05 2.87 1.81
CA ASN A 17 11.89 3.89 1.20
C ASN A 17 11.26 4.32 -0.13
N LEU A 18 11.02 5.62 -0.27
CA LEU A 18 10.45 6.22 -1.48
C LEU A 18 11.52 7.05 -2.22
N PRO A 19 11.37 7.23 -3.55
CA PRO A 19 12.24 8.12 -4.31
C PRO A 19 12.07 9.59 -3.87
N GLY A 20 13.03 10.45 -4.19
CA GLY A 20 13.03 11.85 -3.71
C GLY A 20 12.14 12.82 -4.49
N GLN A 21 11.74 12.50 -5.73
CA GLN A 21 10.92 13.39 -6.56
C GLN A 21 9.42 13.17 -6.28
N PRO A 22 8.62 14.25 -6.07
CA PRO A 22 7.19 14.14 -5.78
C PRO A 22 6.39 13.32 -6.80
N LYS A 23 6.73 13.45 -8.09
CA LYS A 23 6.13 12.66 -9.16
C LYS A 23 6.38 11.16 -8.96
N SER A 24 7.64 10.78 -8.73
CA SER A 24 8.03 9.39 -8.53
C SER A 24 7.47 8.80 -7.23
N ILE A 25 7.32 9.61 -6.18
CA ILE A 25 6.63 9.18 -4.94
C ILE A 25 5.20 8.77 -5.27
N LYS A 26 4.47 9.63 -5.99
CA LYS A 26 3.09 9.36 -6.38
C LYS A 26 3.00 8.11 -7.26
N GLU A 27 3.85 8.00 -8.27
CA GLU A 27 3.88 6.84 -9.17
C GLU A 27 4.24 5.54 -8.43
N THR A 28 5.11 5.61 -7.42
CA THR A 28 5.46 4.43 -6.60
C THR A 28 4.30 3.98 -5.72
N LEU A 29 3.60 4.93 -5.08
CA LEU A 29 2.51 4.65 -4.14
C LEU A 29 1.21 4.29 -4.84
N GLU A 30 0.78 5.07 -5.83
CA GLU A 30 -0.48 4.90 -6.57
C GLU A 30 -0.34 3.93 -7.75
N GLY A 31 0.86 3.83 -8.32
CA GLY A 31 1.11 3.09 -9.54
C GLY A 31 1.04 3.97 -10.78
N LEU A 32 1.18 3.34 -11.94
CA LEU A 32 1.09 4.02 -13.23
C LEU A 32 -0.33 3.87 -13.79
N LYS A 33 -0.91 5.00 -14.20
CA LYS A 33 -2.21 5.07 -14.87
C LYS A 33 -2.02 5.45 -16.33
N ASP A 34 -2.88 4.96 -17.22
CA ASP A 34 -2.92 5.40 -18.61
C ASP A 34 -3.61 6.77 -18.77
N ALA A 35 -3.71 7.24 -20.01
CA ALA A 35 -4.35 8.52 -20.33
C ALA A 35 -5.85 8.58 -19.95
N GLU A 36 -6.48 7.42 -19.80
CA GLU A 36 -7.90 7.28 -19.43
C GLU A 36 -8.07 7.08 -17.91
N GLY A 37 -6.96 7.08 -17.15
CA GLY A 37 -6.95 6.95 -15.70
C GLY A 37 -6.99 5.52 -15.19
N LYS A 38 -6.92 4.52 -16.07
CA LYS A 38 -6.94 3.10 -15.70
C LYS A 38 -5.53 2.67 -15.25
N PRO A 39 -5.43 1.89 -14.16
CA PRO A 39 -4.13 1.43 -13.66
C PRO A 39 -3.49 0.43 -14.64
N ILE A 40 -2.30 0.79 -15.14
CA ILE A 40 -1.42 -0.09 -15.92
C ILE A 40 -0.60 -0.97 -14.96
N VAL A 41 -0.08 -0.36 -13.90
CA VAL A 41 0.71 -1.01 -12.85
C VAL A 41 0.15 -0.56 -11.51
N GLN A 42 -0.17 -1.49 -10.62
CA GLN A 42 -0.60 -1.15 -9.28
C GLN A 42 0.57 -0.63 -8.45
N GLY A 43 0.36 0.48 -7.75
CA GLY A 43 1.34 1.01 -6.81
C GLY A 43 1.46 0.15 -5.57
N ILE A 44 2.59 0.29 -4.87
CA ILE A 44 2.90 -0.55 -3.71
C ILE A 44 1.89 -0.36 -2.57
N PHE A 45 1.23 0.79 -2.50
CA PHE A 45 0.28 1.09 -1.44
C PHE A 45 -1.00 0.23 -1.52
N ALA A 46 -1.31 -0.38 -2.67
CA ALA A 46 -2.44 -1.32 -2.78
C ALA A 46 -2.33 -2.51 -1.82
N SER A 47 -1.10 -2.91 -1.46
CA SER A 47 -0.84 -4.04 -0.54
C SER A 47 -0.61 -3.60 0.91
N VAL A 48 -0.25 -2.33 1.14
CA VAL A 48 0.15 -1.82 2.46
C VAL A 48 -0.93 -1.99 3.54
N PRO A 49 -2.22 -1.69 3.29
CA PRO A 49 -3.27 -1.89 4.30
C PRO A 49 -3.37 -3.32 4.79
N TYR A 50 -3.34 -4.30 3.88
CA TYR A 50 -3.43 -5.72 4.27
C TYR A 50 -2.15 -6.19 4.96
N CYS A 51 -0.98 -5.69 4.57
CA CYS A 51 0.26 -5.95 5.31
C CYS A 51 0.14 -5.49 6.77
N ILE A 52 -0.40 -4.29 7.02
CA ILE A 52 -0.58 -3.77 8.40
C ILE A 52 -1.56 -4.64 9.19
N GLU A 53 -2.66 -5.07 8.58
CA GLU A 53 -3.63 -5.99 9.21
C GLU A 53 -2.98 -7.32 9.60
N LEU A 54 -2.11 -7.88 8.75
CA LEU A 54 -1.42 -9.15 9.02
C LEU A 54 -0.48 -9.08 10.23
N PHE A 55 0.06 -7.90 10.55
CA PHE A 55 0.90 -7.68 11.73
C PHE A 55 0.10 -7.23 12.96
N GLY A 56 -1.22 -7.41 12.96
CA GLY A 56 -2.09 -7.05 14.09
C GLY A 56 -2.38 -5.56 14.19
N GLY A 57 -2.07 -4.78 13.15
CA GLY A 57 -2.43 -3.37 13.06
C GLY A 57 -3.92 -3.14 12.75
N PRO A 58 -4.35 -1.88 12.69
CA PRO A 58 -5.74 -1.54 12.39
C PRO A 58 -6.11 -1.89 10.94
N ILE A 59 -7.40 -2.07 10.70
CA ILE A 59 -7.95 -2.18 9.34
C ILE A 59 -7.90 -0.79 8.68
N ILE A 60 -7.17 -0.67 7.58
CA ILE A 60 -6.99 0.59 6.86
C ILE A 60 -7.81 0.57 5.57
N GLN A 61 -8.64 1.59 5.36
CA GLN A 61 -9.39 1.77 4.13
C GLN A 61 -8.76 2.86 3.25
N THR A 62 -8.97 2.78 1.94
CA THR A 62 -8.50 3.78 0.98
C THR A 62 -9.65 4.21 0.08
N HIS A 63 -9.52 5.39 -0.53
CA HIS A 63 -10.43 5.82 -1.58
C HIS A 63 -10.17 5.01 -2.85
N GLU A 64 -11.14 4.21 -3.29
CA GLU A 64 -11.00 3.32 -4.44
C GLU A 64 -10.71 4.07 -5.76
N SER A 65 -11.15 5.33 -5.88
CA SER A 65 -10.83 6.20 -7.01
C SER A 65 -9.35 6.55 -7.12
N VAL A 66 -8.62 6.48 -6.00
CA VAL A 66 -7.18 6.75 -5.93
C VAL A 66 -6.42 5.43 -6.01
N ILE A 67 -6.63 4.55 -5.03
CA ILE A 67 -5.98 3.24 -4.88
C ILE A 67 -7.01 2.22 -4.41
N LYS A 68 -7.12 1.11 -5.13
CA LYS A 68 -7.90 -0.06 -4.70
C LYS A 68 -7.02 -0.98 -3.87
N VAL A 69 -7.39 -1.21 -2.61
CA VAL A 69 -6.67 -2.14 -1.72
C VAL A 69 -6.84 -3.57 -2.22
N TYR A 70 -5.74 -4.31 -2.28
CA TYR A 70 -5.77 -5.76 -2.45
C TYR A 70 -6.02 -6.45 -1.11
N ARG A 71 -7.07 -7.28 -1.05
CA ARG A 71 -7.30 -8.25 0.03
C ARG A 71 -7.69 -9.61 -0.58
N PRO A 72 -7.17 -10.74 -0.08
CA PRO A 72 -7.63 -12.06 -0.52
C PRO A 72 -9.10 -12.25 -0.13
N LYS A 73 -9.84 -13.08 -0.90
CA LYS A 73 -11.29 -13.30 -0.70
C LYS A 73 -11.67 -13.69 0.73
N SER A 74 -10.79 -14.42 1.43
CA SER A 74 -10.96 -14.81 2.83
C SER A 74 -10.85 -13.66 3.83
N ALA A 75 -10.15 -12.57 3.47
CA ALA A 75 -9.93 -11.40 4.31
C ALA A 75 -10.84 -10.21 3.98
N VAL A 76 -11.63 -10.30 2.91
CA VAL A 76 -12.66 -9.29 2.60
C VAL A 76 -13.78 -9.44 3.62
N LYS A 77 -13.79 -8.59 4.66
CA LYS A 77 -14.96 -8.43 5.52
C LYS A 77 -16.07 -7.75 4.70
N LYS A 78 -17.25 -8.39 4.66
CA LYS A 78 -18.48 -7.79 4.14
C LYS A 78 -18.89 -6.59 4.98
#